data_AF-A0A257R8K9-F1
#
_entry.id   AF-A0A257R8K9-F1
#
_cell.length_a   1.000
_cell.length_b   1.000
_cell.length_c   1.000
_cell.angle_alpha   90.00
_cell.angle_beta   90.00
_cell.angle_gamma   90.00
#
_symmetry.space_group_name_H-M   'P 1'
#
loop_
_entity.id
_entity.type
_entity.pdbx_description
1 polymer ?
#
loop_
_entity_poly.entity_id
_entity_poly.type
_entity_poly.pdbx_seq_one_letter_code
_entity_poly.pdbx_strand_id
1 'polypeptide(L)'
;MLVMLCAIPLAGCGIGAGATVAANVVTLTTIHRTVPDAVVSLVTGRDCSMVRLDRDKSYCAPKYIPPPPPPYCTQTLGAPECWADPEKLPDHAPEIAEGPYRLTTRAQIESAEGRWP
;
A
#
# COMPACT_ATOMS: atom_id res chain seq x y z
N MET A 1 -32.32 -21.57 0.44
CA MET A 1 -31.23 -20.65 0.03
C MET A 1 -29.82 -21.25 0.16
N LEU A 2 -29.67 -22.58 0.16
CA LEU A 2 -28.37 -23.29 0.22
C LEU A 2 -27.97 -23.94 -1.12
N VAL A 3 -28.67 -23.60 -2.21
CA VAL A 3 -28.48 -24.24 -3.54
C VAL A 3 -27.66 -23.36 -4.50
N MET A 4 -27.45 -22.09 -4.14
CA MET A 4 -26.70 -21.10 -4.94
C MET A 4 -25.21 -20.99 -4.55
N LEU A 5 -24.71 -21.89 -3.70
CA LEU A 5 -23.28 -21.97 -3.34
C LEU A 5 -22.57 -23.15 -4.04
N CYS A 6 -23.32 -24.00 -4.75
CA CYS A 6 -22.79 -25.18 -5.46
C CYS A 6 -22.52 -24.90 -6.95
N ALA A 7 -22.67 -23.66 -7.40
CA ALA A 7 -22.36 -23.22 -8.76
C ALA A 7 -20.98 -22.54 -8.85
N ILE A 8 -20.06 -22.90 -7.95
CA ILE A 8 -18.63 -22.77 -8.25
C ILE A 8 -18.40 -23.74 -9.41
N PRO A 9 -18.18 -23.26 -10.65
CA PRO A 9 -18.04 -24.18 -11.75
C PRO A 9 -16.78 -25.00 -11.45
N LEU A 10 -16.94 -26.33 -11.52
CA LEU A 10 -15.86 -27.26 -11.80
C LEU A 10 -15.15 -26.78 -13.08
N ALA A 11 -14.21 -25.84 -12.97
CA ALA A 11 -13.29 -25.46 -14.05
C ALA A 11 -12.19 -26.53 -14.13
N GLY A 12 -12.62 -27.78 -14.27
CA GLY A 12 -11.78 -28.93 -14.59
C GLY A 12 -11.84 -29.18 -16.09
N CYS A 13 -10.74 -28.83 -16.75
CA CYS A 13 -10.24 -29.38 -18.02
C CYS A 13 -11.12 -29.25 -19.28
N GLY A 14 -10.65 -28.41 -20.21
CA GLY A 14 -11.07 -28.40 -21.62
C GLY A 14 -11.68 -27.07 -22.05
N ILE A 15 -10.95 -26.30 -22.86
CA ILE A 15 -11.38 -25.06 -23.52
C ILE A 15 -11.52 -23.81 -22.61
N GLY A 16 -12.12 -23.91 -21.42
CA GLY A 16 -12.25 -22.78 -20.47
C GLY A 16 -10.97 -22.46 -19.68
N ALA A 17 -10.12 -23.47 -19.46
CA ALA A 17 -8.85 -23.31 -18.76
C ALA A 17 -7.84 -22.45 -19.56
N GLY A 18 -7.82 -22.59 -20.90
CA GLY A 18 -6.92 -21.80 -21.75
C GLY A 18 -7.24 -20.31 -21.74
N ALA A 19 -8.53 -19.96 -21.82
CA ALA A 19 -8.99 -18.58 -21.78
C ALA A 19 -8.78 -17.93 -20.40
N THR A 20 -9.05 -18.66 -19.32
CA THR A 20 -8.82 -18.15 -17.95
C THR A 20 -7.34 -18.03 -17.63
N VAL A 21 -6.50 -18.97 -18.05
CA VAL A 21 -5.04 -18.87 -17.92
C VAL A 21 -4.51 -17.70 -18.77
N ALA A 22 -4.94 -17.55 -20.03
CA ALA A 22 -4.52 -16.43 -20.86
C ALA A 22 -4.96 -15.08 -20.28
N ALA A 23 -6.19 -14.97 -19.80
CA ALA A 23 -6.69 -13.77 -19.14
C ALA A 23 -5.89 -13.45 -17.87
N ASN A 24 -5.60 -14.46 -17.04
CA ASN A 24 -4.76 -14.28 -15.86
C ASN A 24 -3.33 -13.85 -16.22
N VAL A 25 -2.73 -14.42 -17.28
CA VAL A 25 -1.39 -14.02 -17.74
C VAL A 25 -1.41 -12.57 -18.24
N VAL A 26 -2.43 -12.17 -19.02
CA VAL A 26 -2.57 -10.79 -19.51
C VAL A 26 -2.77 -9.81 -18.36
N THR A 27 -3.61 -10.13 -17.37
CA THR A 27 -3.77 -9.25 -16.20
C THR A 27 -2.52 -9.24 -15.32
N LEU A 28 -1.80 -10.36 -15.22
CA LEU A 28 -0.53 -10.42 -14.49
C LEU A 28 0.57 -9.58 -15.16
N THR A 29 0.59 -9.47 -16.49
CA THR A 29 1.56 -8.61 -17.18
C THR A 29 1.14 -7.15 -17.20
N THR A 30 -0.16 -6.85 -17.24
CA THR A 30 -0.67 -5.46 -17.32
C THR A 30 -0.85 -4.80 -15.96
N ILE A 31 -1.48 -5.49 -15.01
CA ILE A 31 -1.83 -4.97 -13.68
C ILE A 31 -1.11 -5.72 -12.54
N HIS A 32 -0.21 -6.66 -12.85
CA HIS A 32 0.49 -7.50 -11.87
C HIS A 32 -0.43 -8.28 -10.93
N ARG A 33 -1.64 -8.63 -11.40
CA ARG A 33 -2.67 -9.36 -10.64
C ARG A 33 -3.38 -10.39 -11.51
N THR A 34 -3.89 -11.46 -10.90
CA THR A 34 -4.80 -12.37 -11.60
C THR A 34 -6.23 -11.80 -11.66
N VAL A 35 -7.09 -12.34 -12.52
CA VAL A 35 -8.51 -11.95 -12.60
C VAL A 35 -9.23 -12.09 -11.25
N PRO A 36 -9.11 -13.20 -10.49
CA PRO A 36 -9.76 -13.29 -9.17
C PRO A 36 -9.20 -12.28 -8.16
N ASP A 37 -7.90 -11.98 -8.21
CA ASP A 37 -7.29 -10.97 -7.35
C ASP A 37 -7.86 -9.56 -7.62
N ALA A 38 -8.11 -9.23 -8.89
CA ALA A 38 -8.72 -7.96 -9.29
C ALA A 38 -10.17 -7.85 -8.77
N VAL A 39 -10.94 -8.92 -8.80
CA VAL A 39 -12.30 -8.95 -8.24
C VAL A 39 -12.28 -8.74 -6.73
N VAL A 40 -11.40 -9.46 -6.02
CA VAL A 40 -11.26 -9.28 -4.56
C VAL A 40 -10.79 -7.87 -4.22
N SER A 41 -9.86 -7.32 -5.00
CA SER A 41 -9.38 -5.96 -4.82
C SER A 41 -10.47 -4.92 -5.06
N LEU A 42 -11.33 -5.12 -6.06
CA LEU A 42 -12.47 -4.25 -6.34
C LEU A 42 -13.49 -4.26 -5.19
N VAL A 43 -13.84 -5.46 -4.70
CA VAL A 43 -14.84 -5.63 -3.64
C VAL A 43 -14.34 -5.11 -2.30
N THR A 44 -13.07 -5.36 -1.98
CA THR A 44 -12.49 -4.93 -0.70
C THR A 44 -11.94 -3.51 -0.73
N GLY A 45 -11.73 -2.95 -1.91
CA GLY A 45 -11.00 -1.69 -2.13
C GLY A 45 -9.51 -1.77 -1.77
N ARG A 46 -9.00 -2.95 -1.41
CA ARG A 46 -7.60 -3.11 -1.02
C ARG A 46 -6.83 -3.72 -2.16
N ASP A 47 -5.56 -3.38 -2.26
CA ASP A 47 -4.66 -4.06 -3.18
C ASP A 47 -4.40 -5.49 -2.68
N CYS A 48 -5.14 -6.48 -3.18
CA CYS A 48 -4.97 -7.89 -2.84
C CYS A 48 -4.47 -8.68 -4.05
N SER A 49 -3.40 -9.47 -3.88
CA SER A 49 -2.91 -10.31 -4.98
C SER A 49 -2.14 -11.55 -4.52
N MET A 50 -2.26 -12.64 -5.29
CA MET A 50 -1.46 -13.84 -5.07
C MET A 50 0.04 -13.62 -5.29
N VAL A 51 0.42 -12.70 -6.19
CA VAL A 51 1.84 -12.35 -6.43
C VAL A 51 2.51 -11.78 -5.18
N ARG A 52 1.76 -11.05 -4.33
CA ARG A 52 2.28 -10.59 -3.04
C ARG A 52 2.52 -11.75 -2.10
N LEU A 53 1.59 -12.71 -2.08
CA LEU A 53 1.69 -13.90 -1.25
C LEU A 53 2.88 -14.77 -1.65
N ASP A 54 3.16 -14.89 -2.94
CA ASP A 54 4.36 -15.57 -3.49
C ASP A 54 5.67 -14.88 -3.09
N ARG A 55 5.64 -13.57 -2.82
CA ARG A 55 6.79 -12.77 -2.34
C ARG A 55 6.88 -12.71 -0.82
N ASP A 56 6.33 -13.69 -0.10
CA ASP A 56 6.26 -13.73 1.36
C ASP A 56 5.60 -12.49 2.01
N LYS A 57 4.69 -11.83 1.28
CA LYS A 57 3.91 -10.69 1.81
C LYS A 57 2.49 -11.11 2.15
N SER A 58 1.82 -10.26 2.92
CA SER A 58 0.38 -10.39 3.14
C SER A 58 -0.38 -10.32 1.81
N TYR A 59 -1.40 -11.18 1.67
CA TYR A 59 -2.26 -11.24 0.48
C TYR A 59 -2.82 -9.88 0.10
N CYS A 60 -3.39 -9.14 1.05
CA CYS A 60 -3.77 -7.74 0.88
C CYS A 60 -2.67 -6.81 1.39
N ALA A 61 -2.45 -5.70 0.69
CA ALA A 61 -1.55 -4.64 1.11
C ALA A 61 -1.96 -4.09 2.48
N PRO A 62 -1.00 -3.84 3.37
CA PRO A 62 -1.28 -3.19 4.64
C PRO A 62 -1.81 -1.78 4.38
N LYS A 63 -2.70 -1.31 5.26
CA LYS A 63 -3.13 0.07 5.23
C LYS A 63 -1.94 0.99 5.48
N TYR A 64 -1.94 2.15 4.85
CA TYR A 64 -0.94 3.18 5.14
C TYR A 64 -1.03 3.58 6.62
N ILE A 65 0.12 3.56 7.28
CA ILE A 65 0.30 4.04 8.64
C ILE A 65 1.34 5.16 8.53
N PRO A 66 1.00 6.42 8.89
CA PRO A 66 1.97 7.51 8.86
C PRO A 66 3.20 7.17 9.69
N PRO A 67 4.43 7.47 9.20
CA PRO A 67 5.63 7.30 10.00
C PRO A 67 5.57 8.21 11.25
N PRO A 68 6.25 7.83 12.33
CA PRO A 68 6.42 8.73 13.47
C PRO A 68 7.10 10.02 13.02
N PRO A 69 6.78 11.17 13.64
CA PRO A 69 7.43 12.43 13.32
C PRO A 69 8.94 12.31 13.56
N PRO A 70 9.79 12.82 12.64
CA PRO A 70 11.23 12.81 12.85
C PRO A 70 11.60 13.75 13.99
N PRO A 71 12.78 13.54 14.61
CA PRO A 71 13.26 14.41 15.68
C PRO A 71 13.58 15.80 15.15
N TYR A 72 13.36 16.82 15.98
CA TYR A 72 13.67 18.21 15.67
C TYR A 72 15.18 18.45 15.76
N CYS A 73 15.86 18.64 14.64
CA CYS A 73 17.32 18.80 14.63
C CYS A 73 17.74 20.23 14.26
N THR A 74 18.61 20.83 15.07
CA THR A 74 19.13 22.19 14.87
C THR A 74 20.61 22.18 14.48
N GLN A 75 21.01 23.20 13.73
CA GLN A 75 22.40 23.36 13.31
C GLN A 75 23.21 23.95 14.46
N THR A 76 24.24 23.22 14.91
CA THR A 76 25.26 23.75 15.82
C THR A 76 26.56 24.06 15.07
N LEU A 77 27.52 24.68 15.76
CA LEU A 77 28.86 24.97 15.21
C LEU A 77 29.65 23.71 14.83
N GLY A 78 29.31 22.55 15.41
CA GLY A 78 29.99 21.28 15.16
C GLY A 78 29.15 20.33 14.31
N ALA A 79 28.23 19.64 14.96
CA ALA A 79 27.35 18.63 14.36
C ALA A 79 25.87 18.95 14.66
N PRO A 80 24.93 18.52 13.81
CA PRO A 80 23.51 18.72 14.09
C PRO A 80 23.12 18.05 15.42
N GLU A 81 22.38 18.78 16.25
CA GLU A 81 21.87 18.28 17.53
C GLU A 81 20.36 18.06 17.42
N CYS A 82 19.89 16.86 17.76
CA CYS A 82 18.50 16.48 17.65
C CYS A 82 17.82 16.43 19.02
N TRP A 83 16.69 17.11 19.12
CA TRP A 83 15.95 17.32 20.35
C TRP A 83 14.69 16.45 20.36
N ALA A 84 14.44 15.81 21.49
CA ALA A 84 13.20 15.06 21.72
C ALA A 84 12.02 16.00 22.00
N ASP A 85 12.30 17.18 22.54
CA ASP A 85 11.30 18.18 22.94
C ASP A 85 11.77 19.57 22.50
N PRO A 86 11.26 20.12 21.39
CA PRO A 86 11.69 21.40 20.84
C PRO A 86 11.28 22.59 21.72
N GLU A 87 10.33 22.44 22.66
CA GLU A 87 9.92 23.51 23.56
C GLU A 87 10.99 23.83 24.61
N LYS A 88 11.90 22.89 24.87
CA LYS A 88 13.00 23.04 25.83
C LYS A 88 14.27 23.64 25.21
N LEU A 89 14.21 24.00 23.93
CA LEU A 89 15.35 24.57 23.22
C LEU A 89 15.55 26.03 23.65
N PRO A 90 16.71 26.40 24.24
CA PRO A 90 16.91 27.70 24.87
C PRO A 90 16.73 28.90 23.94
N ASP A 91 17.10 28.76 22.66
CA ASP A 91 17.06 29.85 21.67
C ASP A 91 16.05 29.62 20.53
N HIS A 92 15.28 28.53 20.57
CA HIS A 92 14.38 28.11 19.47
C HIS A 92 15.06 28.18 18.09
N ALA A 93 16.33 27.76 18.01
CA ALA A 93 17.10 27.74 16.78
C ALA A 93 16.35 26.96 15.67
N PRO A 94 16.38 27.43 14.41
CA PRO A 94 15.61 26.82 13.34
C PRO A 94 16.05 25.39 13.06
N GLU A 95 15.09 24.60 12.59
CA GLU A 95 15.33 23.22 12.20
C GLU A 95 16.11 23.15 10.88
N ILE A 96 16.99 22.16 10.77
CA ILE A 96 17.75 21.88 9.53
C ILE A 96 16.86 21.23 8.47
N ALA A 97 15.82 20.51 8.87
CA ALA A 97 14.97 19.82 7.92
C ALA A 97 14.10 20.83 7.14
N GLU A 98 14.38 20.97 5.84
CA GLU A 98 13.57 21.78 4.92
C GLU A 98 12.26 21.08 4.45
N GLY A 99 12.07 19.80 4.78
CA GLY A 99 10.97 18.98 4.28
C GLY A 99 9.75 18.91 5.20
N PRO A 100 8.54 18.67 4.66
CA PRO A 100 7.38 18.46 5.50
C PRO A 100 7.46 17.11 6.24
N TYR A 101 7.22 17.12 7.55
CA TYR A 101 7.20 15.91 8.40
C TYR A 101 6.02 14.98 8.19
N ARG A 102 5.06 15.43 7.40
CA ARG A 102 3.78 14.78 7.18
C ARG A 102 3.23 15.24 5.85
N LEU A 103 2.42 14.40 5.23
CA LEU A 103 1.74 14.74 4.00
C LEU A 103 0.87 15.98 4.25
N THR A 104 1.12 17.06 3.51
CA THR A 104 0.49 18.37 3.75
C THR A 104 -0.67 18.62 2.82
N THR A 105 -0.63 18.06 1.61
CA THR A 105 -1.70 18.23 0.63
C THR A 105 -2.68 17.08 0.68
N ARG A 106 -3.95 17.41 0.42
CA ARG A 106 -5.03 16.45 0.29
C ARG A 106 -4.70 15.34 -0.72
N ALA A 107 -4.15 15.71 -1.87
CA ALA A 107 -3.76 14.75 -2.91
C ALA A 107 -2.69 13.75 -2.43
N GLN A 108 -1.73 14.19 -1.61
CA GLN A 108 -0.72 13.29 -1.03
C GLN A 108 -1.35 12.30 -0.05
N ILE A 109 -2.21 12.79 0.84
CA ILE A 109 -2.93 11.95 1.81
C ILE A 109 -3.80 10.93 1.08
N GLU A 110 -4.57 11.38 0.09
CA GLU A 110 -5.43 10.51 -0.73
C GLU A 110 -4.63 9.47 -1.52
N SER A 111 -3.44 9.81 -2.03
CA SER A 111 -2.57 8.84 -2.70
C SER A 111 -1.98 7.82 -1.72
N ALA A 112 -1.65 8.23 -0.50
CA ALA A 112 -1.10 7.34 0.52
C ALA A 112 -2.19 6.39 1.07
N GLU A 113 -3.39 6.91 1.29
CA GLU A 113 -4.57 6.16 1.74
C GLU A 113 -5.34 5.50 0.60
N GLY A 114 -4.84 5.66 -0.63
CA GLY A 114 -5.52 5.34 -1.87
C GLY A 114 -6.16 3.95 -1.85
N ARG A 115 -7.42 3.92 -2.30
CA ARG A 115 -8.19 2.70 -2.46
C ARG A 115 -8.00 2.19 -3.89
N TRP A 116 -7.81 0.88 -4.06
CA TRP A 116 -7.72 0.26 -5.38
C TRP A 116 -9.03 0.51 -6.17
N PRO A 117 -9.01 0.71 -7.50
CA PRO A 117 -7.93 0.48 -8.49
C PRO A 117 -6.70 1.39 -8.40
#